data_AF-B9TM01-F1
#
_entry.id   AF-B9TM01-F1
#
_cell.length_a   1.000
_cell.length_b   1.000
_cell.length_c   1.000
_cell.angle_alpha   90.00
_cell.angle_beta   90.00
_cell.angle_gamma   90.00
#
_symmetry.space_group_name_H-M   'P 1'
#
loop_
_entity.id
_entity.type
_entity.pdbx_description
1 polymer ?
#
loop_
_entity_poly.entity_id
_entity_poly.type
_entity_poly.pdbx_seq_one_letter_code
_entity_poly.pdbx_strand_id
1 'polypeptide(L)'
;MATQERQIPERLMADSSLPSAEPARAGFYWATLEDGTEVIAEYRAIASRKNEKAWFRYESADPTVDKVPRALDVVVTAYRKASREAVDEALRRELTVSEQCDAAYAQWRDSCRNWDGYRQVELPERRRLKVGEKVKVGSLSDCVVVAVYEDGQAVAVQSTLVRSETSVRKVDVWHWTQVERLEPPRPSSFSSPRIRHALSFSPADVDSVLSRVVKWN
;
A
#
# COMPACT_ATOMS: atom_id res chain seq x y z
N MET A 1 -59.06 56.19 -31.25
CA MET A 1 -58.22 55.14 -31.86
C MET A 1 -57.81 54.19 -30.74
N ALA A 2 -58.34 52.97 -30.80
CA ALA A 2 -58.06 51.92 -29.84
C ALA A 2 -56.70 51.27 -30.17
N THR A 3 -55.90 50.99 -29.15
CA THR A 3 -54.77 50.07 -29.27
C THR A 3 -54.99 48.92 -28.30
N GLN A 4 -55.11 47.74 -28.90
CA GLN A 4 -55.43 46.46 -28.31
C GLN A 4 -54.38 45.97 -27.31
N GLU A 5 -54.90 45.18 -26.37
CA GLU A 5 -54.26 44.27 -25.44
C GLU A 5 -53.14 43.42 -26.05
N ARG A 6 -52.09 43.18 -25.26
CA ARG A 6 -51.49 41.85 -25.15
C ARG A 6 -51.16 41.56 -23.69
N GLN A 7 -52.10 40.90 -23.03
CA GLN A 7 -51.85 40.07 -21.87
C GLN A 7 -50.74 39.06 -22.22
N ILE A 8 -49.67 39.04 -21.44
CA ILE A 8 -48.68 37.96 -21.47
C ILE A 8 -49.23 36.87 -20.53
N PRO A 9 -49.43 35.63 -21.02
CA PRO A 9 -50.10 34.60 -20.24
C PRO A 9 -49.19 34.10 -19.11
N GLU A 10 -49.75 34.03 -17.90
CA GLU A 10 -49.36 33.07 -16.88
C GLU A 10 -49.38 31.67 -17.50
N ARG A 11 -48.20 31.11 -17.76
CA ARG A 11 -47.95 29.66 -17.80
C ARG A 11 -46.48 29.43 -18.06
N LEU A 12 -45.74 29.29 -16.97
CA LEU A 12 -44.68 28.29 -16.83
C LEU A 12 -44.60 28.00 -15.34
N MET A 13 -45.61 27.23 -14.89
CA MET A 13 -45.38 26.21 -13.88
C MET A 13 -44.22 25.38 -14.42
N ALA A 14 -42.99 25.74 -14.03
CA ALA A 14 -41.87 24.84 -14.17
C ALA A 14 -42.19 23.69 -13.22
N ASP A 15 -42.66 22.59 -13.79
CA ASP A 15 -42.65 21.26 -13.18
C ASP A 15 -41.29 21.10 -12.48
N SER A 16 -41.28 21.31 -11.17
CA SER A 16 -40.18 20.93 -10.29
C SER A 16 -40.25 19.42 -10.05
N SER A 17 -40.29 18.67 -11.15
CA SER A 17 -40.09 17.23 -11.21
C SER A 17 -39.00 16.98 -12.22
N LEU A 18 -37.77 17.35 -11.85
CA LEU A 18 -36.62 16.63 -12.37
C LEU A 18 -36.92 15.14 -12.14
N PRO A 19 -37.00 14.30 -13.18
CA PRO A 19 -37.24 12.89 -12.98
C PRO A 19 -36.13 12.38 -12.07
N SER A 20 -36.50 11.86 -10.89
CA SER A 20 -35.60 11.04 -10.08
C SER A 20 -35.03 10.00 -11.02
N ALA A 21 -33.75 10.15 -11.39
CA ALA A 21 -33.11 9.31 -12.39
C ALA A 21 -32.81 7.98 -11.71
N GLU A 22 -33.83 7.15 -11.60
CA GLU A 22 -33.76 5.85 -10.96
C GLU A 22 -33.41 4.77 -11.99
N PRO A 23 -32.32 4.01 -11.77
CA PRO A 23 -31.97 2.92 -12.66
C PRO A 23 -33.02 1.81 -12.62
N ALA A 24 -33.32 1.23 -13.78
CA ALA A 24 -34.25 0.10 -13.86
C ALA A 24 -33.78 -1.14 -13.07
N ARG A 25 -32.46 -1.31 -12.90
CA ARG A 25 -31.84 -2.47 -12.25
C ARG A 25 -31.01 -2.04 -11.04
N ALA A 26 -30.94 -2.92 -10.06
CA ALA A 26 -30.01 -2.73 -8.95
C ALA A 26 -28.56 -2.91 -9.43
N GLY A 27 -27.64 -2.17 -8.82
CA GLY A 27 -26.21 -2.25 -9.12
C GLY A 27 -25.47 -0.95 -8.85
N PHE A 28 -24.19 -0.91 -9.26
CA PHE A 28 -23.32 0.25 -9.08
C PHE A 28 -23.30 1.16 -10.30
N TYR A 29 -23.36 2.46 -10.04
CA TYR A 29 -23.38 3.52 -11.03
C TYR A 29 -22.47 4.67 -10.59
N TRP A 30 -21.91 5.37 -11.57
CA TRP A 30 -21.52 6.77 -11.39
C TRP A 30 -22.81 7.57 -11.29
N ALA A 31 -23.05 8.17 -10.13
CA ALA A 31 -24.18 9.03 -9.82
C ALA A 31 -23.69 10.48 -9.74
N THR A 32 -24.34 11.37 -10.48
CA THR A 32 -24.13 12.82 -10.39
C THR A 32 -25.09 13.37 -9.35
N LEU A 33 -24.56 14.01 -8.33
CA LEU A 33 -25.33 14.64 -7.25
C LEU A 33 -25.83 16.04 -7.69
N GLU A 34 -26.72 16.63 -6.90
CA GLU A 34 -27.28 17.96 -7.16
C GLU A 34 -26.22 19.07 -7.23
N ASP A 35 -25.12 18.94 -6.48
CA ASP A 35 -23.99 19.88 -6.50
C ASP A 35 -23.04 19.67 -7.69
N GLY A 36 -23.33 18.72 -8.58
CA GLY A 36 -22.51 18.35 -9.74
C GLY A 36 -21.39 17.35 -9.43
N THR A 37 -21.22 16.92 -8.18
CA THR A 37 -20.21 15.92 -7.80
C THR A 37 -20.58 14.55 -8.37
N GLU A 38 -19.61 13.86 -8.98
CA GLU A 38 -19.78 12.47 -9.40
C GLU A 38 -19.23 11.51 -8.34
N VAL A 39 -20.04 10.53 -7.92
CA VAL A 39 -19.67 9.48 -6.96
C VAL A 39 -20.06 8.11 -7.47
N ILE A 40 -19.37 7.07 -7.02
CA ILE A 40 -19.85 5.69 -7.23
C ILE A 40 -20.83 5.34 -6.11
N ALA A 41 -22.05 5.01 -6.51
CA ALA A 41 -23.13 4.64 -5.60
C ALA A 41 -23.82 3.36 -6.08
N GLU A 42 -24.30 2.57 -5.12
CA GLU A 42 -25.14 1.40 -5.38
C GLU A 42 -26.61 1.79 -5.30
N TYR A 43 -27.38 1.48 -6.32
CA TYR A 43 -28.83 1.55 -6.28
C TYR A 43 -29.38 0.16 -5.94
N ARG A 44 -30.12 0.03 -4.83
CA ARG A 44 -30.69 -1.25 -4.38
C ARG A 44 -31.94 -1.07 -3.51
N ALA A 45 -32.65 -2.17 -3.25
CA ALA A 45 -33.79 -2.18 -2.34
C ALA A 45 -33.37 -1.94 -0.87
N ILE A 46 -34.21 -1.24 -0.12
CA ILE A 46 -34.04 -1.02 1.32
C ILE A 46 -34.54 -2.26 2.06
N ALA A 47 -33.66 -2.92 2.83
CA ALA A 47 -33.98 -4.19 3.49
C ALA A 47 -35.21 -4.14 4.41
N SER A 48 -35.48 -3.00 5.05
CA SER A 48 -36.59 -2.81 6.00
C SER A 48 -37.89 -2.31 5.35
N ARG A 49 -37.88 -1.94 4.06
CA ARG A 49 -39.04 -1.32 3.40
C ARG A 49 -39.36 -2.03 2.09
N LYS A 50 -40.54 -2.64 2.06
CA LYS A 50 -41.01 -3.40 0.90
C LYS A 50 -41.17 -2.46 -0.30
N ASN A 51 -40.48 -2.77 -1.40
CA ASN A 51 -40.51 -2.06 -2.68
C ASN A 51 -39.87 -0.66 -2.70
N GLU A 52 -39.24 -0.20 -1.63
CA GLU A 52 -38.45 1.03 -1.69
C GLU A 52 -37.02 0.73 -2.12
N LYS A 53 -36.49 1.56 -3.01
CA LYS A 53 -35.09 1.52 -3.45
C LYS A 53 -34.43 2.85 -3.11
N ALA A 54 -33.15 2.80 -2.84
CA ALA A 54 -32.36 3.97 -2.52
C ALA A 54 -30.96 3.84 -3.11
N TRP A 55 -30.30 4.99 -3.20
CA TRP A 55 -28.89 5.09 -3.50
C TRP A 55 -28.07 4.97 -2.22
N PHE A 56 -27.00 4.21 -2.28
CA PHE A 56 -26.06 3.99 -1.18
C PHE A 56 -24.65 4.35 -1.64
N ARG A 57 -24.00 5.25 -0.91
CA ARG A 57 -22.56 5.45 -1.01
C ARG A 57 -21.85 4.58 0.01
N TYR A 58 -20.63 4.17 -0.30
CA TYR A 58 -19.82 3.35 0.58
C TYR A 58 -18.78 4.22 1.26
N GLU A 59 -18.87 4.34 2.57
CA GLU A 59 -17.99 5.16 3.39
C GLU A 59 -17.32 4.33 4.46
N SER A 60 -16.10 4.68 4.82
CA SER A 60 -15.43 4.12 6.00
C SER A 60 -15.03 5.24 6.94
N ALA A 61 -15.01 4.94 8.24
CA ALA A 61 -14.47 5.84 9.26
C ALA A 61 -12.94 5.92 9.19
N ASP A 62 -12.28 4.87 8.70
CA ASP A 62 -10.83 4.78 8.53
C ASP A 62 -10.53 4.18 7.15
N PRO A 63 -9.56 4.71 6.38
CA PRO A 63 -9.24 4.18 5.06
C PRO A 63 -8.91 2.69 5.07
N THR A 64 -8.47 2.13 6.21
CA THR A 64 -8.09 0.71 6.37
C THR A 64 -9.23 -0.23 6.74
N VAL A 65 -10.42 0.29 7.03
CA VAL A 65 -11.60 -0.49 7.39
C VAL A 65 -12.53 -0.63 6.18
N ASP A 66 -13.22 -1.76 6.08
CA ASP A 66 -14.20 -2.01 5.03
C ASP A 66 -15.28 -0.92 5.00
N LYS A 67 -15.59 -0.42 3.81
CA LYS A 67 -16.61 0.61 3.62
C LYS A 67 -17.99 0.04 3.88
N VAL A 68 -18.80 0.79 4.63
CA VAL A 68 -20.17 0.45 4.97
C VAL A 68 -21.13 1.25 4.08
N PRO A 69 -22.21 0.63 3.56
CA PRO A 69 -23.19 1.35 2.77
C PRO A 69 -23.98 2.34 3.63
N ARG A 70 -24.03 3.59 3.19
CA ARG A 70 -24.84 4.68 3.75
C ARG A 70 -25.76 5.23 2.68
N ALA A 71 -27.04 5.38 3.01
CA ALA A 71 -27.99 5.99 2.09
C ALA A 71 -27.55 7.41 1.72
N LEU A 72 -27.72 7.79 0.45
CA LEU A 72 -27.54 9.16 0.03
C LEU A 72 -28.72 10.01 0.49
N ASP A 73 -28.41 11.07 1.23
CA ASP A 73 -29.39 12.08 1.65
C ASP A 73 -29.58 13.18 0.58
N VAL A 74 -28.83 13.09 -0.54
CA VAL A 74 -28.81 14.07 -1.65
C VAL A 74 -29.45 13.46 -2.89
N VAL A 75 -30.14 14.29 -3.68
CA VAL A 75 -30.78 13.88 -4.93
C VAL A 75 -29.74 13.55 -6.00
N VAL A 76 -29.93 12.42 -6.68
CA VAL A 76 -29.15 12.03 -7.86
C VAL A 76 -29.83 12.59 -9.11
N THR A 77 -29.09 13.41 -9.86
CA THR A 77 -29.59 14.12 -11.05
C THR A 77 -29.30 13.37 -12.35
N ALA A 78 -28.23 12.57 -12.39
CA ALA A 78 -27.88 11.72 -13.53
C ALA A 78 -27.14 10.46 -13.07
N TYR A 79 -27.13 9.42 -13.91
CA TYR A 79 -26.35 8.21 -13.65
C TYR A 79 -25.82 7.54 -14.93
N ARG A 80 -24.69 6.82 -14.79
CA ARG A 80 -24.18 5.89 -15.80
C ARG A 80 -23.61 4.64 -15.12
N LYS A 81 -23.71 3.48 -15.77
CA LYS A 81 -23.24 2.21 -15.18
C LYS A 81 -21.73 2.29 -14.90
N ALA A 82 -21.33 1.93 -13.69
CA ALA A 82 -19.91 1.88 -13.33
C ALA A 82 -19.24 0.63 -13.93
N SER A 83 -17.98 0.75 -14.34
CA SER A 83 -17.17 -0.42 -14.70
C SER A 83 -16.82 -1.21 -13.44
N ARG A 84 -16.47 -2.49 -13.60
CA ARG A 84 -16.02 -3.34 -12.48
C ARG A 84 -14.80 -2.73 -11.80
N GLU A 85 -13.84 -2.25 -12.57
CA GLU A 85 -12.62 -1.61 -12.07
C GLU A 85 -12.92 -0.36 -11.22
N ALA A 86 -13.83 0.49 -11.69
CA ALA A 86 -14.22 1.68 -10.94
C ALA A 86 -14.92 1.31 -9.62
N VAL A 87 -15.77 0.29 -9.62
CA VAL A 87 -16.41 -0.23 -8.40
C VAL A 87 -15.36 -0.79 -7.43
N ASP A 88 -14.45 -1.62 -7.93
CA ASP A 88 -13.39 -2.22 -7.12
C ASP A 88 -12.49 -1.13 -6.52
N GLU A 89 -12.18 -0.07 -7.26
CA GLU A 89 -11.42 1.09 -6.78
C GLU A 89 -12.20 1.89 -5.72
N ALA A 90 -13.47 2.18 -5.98
CA ALA A 90 -14.31 2.94 -5.04
C ALA A 90 -14.63 2.16 -3.76
N LEU A 91 -14.67 0.84 -3.81
CA LEU A 91 -14.84 -0.02 -2.63
C LEU A 91 -13.51 -0.39 -1.97
N ARG A 92 -12.38 -0.12 -2.63
CA ARG A 92 -11.06 -0.45 -2.12
C ARG A 92 -10.83 0.24 -0.77
N ARG A 93 -10.50 -0.57 0.24
CA ARG A 93 -9.87 -0.09 1.46
C ARG A 93 -8.36 -0.06 1.29
N GLU A 94 -7.72 0.84 2.01
CA GLU A 94 -6.28 0.79 2.21
C GLU A 94 -5.92 -0.42 3.07
N LEU A 95 -4.73 -0.97 2.85
CA LEU A 95 -4.22 -2.06 3.67
C LEU A 95 -3.61 -1.49 4.95
N THR A 96 -3.83 -2.14 6.08
CA THR A 96 -3.08 -1.86 7.31
C THR A 96 -1.59 -2.16 7.10
N VAL A 97 -0.71 -1.61 7.94
CA VAL A 97 0.74 -1.88 7.84
C VAL A 97 1.04 -3.38 7.92
N SER A 98 0.31 -4.13 8.75
CA SER A 98 0.44 -5.59 8.84
C SER A 98 0.08 -6.27 7.51
N GLU A 99 -1.05 -5.92 6.93
CA GLU A 99 -1.48 -6.51 5.64
C GLU A 99 -0.57 -6.11 4.48
N GLN A 100 -0.02 -4.89 4.52
CA GLN A 100 1.01 -4.47 3.57
C GLN A 100 2.28 -5.32 3.71
N CYS A 101 2.69 -5.65 4.95
CA CYS A 101 3.82 -6.55 5.20
C CYS A 101 3.54 -7.94 4.61
N ASP A 102 2.38 -8.53 4.90
CA ASP A 102 1.99 -9.86 4.43
C ASP A 102 1.95 -9.93 2.89
N ALA A 103 1.34 -8.93 2.25
CA ALA A 103 1.27 -8.85 0.79
C ALA A 103 2.66 -8.70 0.16
N ALA A 104 3.50 -7.82 0.71
CA ALA A 104 4.86 -7.61 0.23
C ALA A 104 5.74 -8.86 0.43
N TYR A 105 5.56 -9.60 1.53
CA TYR A 105 6.30 -10.83 1.79
C TYR A 105 5.90 -11.98 0.87
N ALA A 106 4.59 -12.14 0.59
CA ALA A 106 4.11 -13.11 -0.38
C ALA A 106 4.73 -12.86 -1.77
N GLN A 107 4.69 -11.60 -2.23
CA GLN A 107 5.29 -11.21 -3.51
C GLN A 107 6.81 -11.45 -3.54
N TRP A 108 7.51 -11.10 -2.45
CA TRP A 108 8.94 -11.34 -2.31
C TRP A 108 9.27 -12.84 -2.37
N ARG A 109 8.53 -13.66 -1.63
CA ARG A 109 8.72 -15.11 -1.56
C ARG A 109 8.54 -15.77 -2.94
N ASP A 110 7.52 -15.38 -3.69
CA ASP A 110 7.29 -15.90 -5.04
C ASP A 110 8.40 -15.47 -6.00
N SER A 111 8.88 -14.23 -5.89
CA SER A 111 9.99 -13.72 -6.69
C SER A 111 11.31 -14.45 -6.39
N CYS A 112 11.59 -14.73 -5.11
CA CYS A 112 12.79 -15.45 -4.67
C CYS A 112 12.75 -16.95 -4.98
N ARG A 113 11.57 -17.58 -5.02
CA ARG A 113 11.43 -18.98 -5.44
C ARG A 113 11.82 -19.21 -6.90
N ASN A 114 11.66 -18.21 -7.75
CA ASN A 114 12.10 -18.28 -9.14
C ASN A 114 13.62 -18.13 -9.31
N TRP A 115 14.35 -17.85 -8.22
CA TRP A 115 15.81 -17.86 -8.19
C TRP A 115 16.27 -19.22 -7.64
N ASP A 116 16.46 -20.20 -8.53
CA ASP A 116 16.90 -21.60 -8.28
C ASP A 116 18.30 -21.74 -7.58
N GLY A 117 18.80 -20.69 -6.93
CA GLY A 117 20.11 -20.68 -6.26
C GLY A 117 20.16 -19.92 -4.94
N TYR A 118 19.02 -19.50 -4.36
CA TYR A 118 19.05 -18.78 -3.10
C TYR A 118 19.40 -19.73 -1.94
N ARG A 119 20.68 -19.75 -1.55
CA ARG A 119 21.11 -20.45 -0.33
C ARG A 119 20.45 -19.78 0.85
N GLN A 120 19.72 -20.55 1.64
CA GLN A 120 19.29 -20.12 2.96
C GLN A 120 20.55 -19.88 3.81
N VAL A 121 20.91 -18.62 3.99
CA VAL A 121 22.03 -18.23 4.85
C VAL A 121 21.46 -17.96 6.24
N GLU A 122 22.00 -18.65 7.25
CA GLU A 122 21.65 -18.36 8.63
C GLU A 122 21.97 -16.91 8.98
N LEU A 123 20.98 -16.19 9.53
CA LEU A 123 21.12 -14.80 9.92
C LEU A 123 22.00 -14.69 11.17
N PRO A 124 23.21 -14.08 11.08
CA PRO A 124 24.06 -13.91 12.26
C PRO A 124 23.37 -13.04 13.29
N GLU A 125 23.50 -13.35 14.59
CA GLU A 125 22.82 -12.61 15.67
C GLU A 125 23.07 -11.10 15.60
N ARG A 126 24.30 -10.69 15.29
CA ARG A 126 24.70 -9.27 15.13
C ARG A 126 23.95 -8.53 14.02
N ARG A 127 23.33 -9.25 13.08
CA ARG A 127 22.57 -8.70 11.95
C ARG A 127 21.05 -8.75 12.16
N ARG A 128 20.55 -9.39 13.22
CA ARG A 128 19.12 -9.45 13.56
C ARG A 128 18.56 -8.07 13.89
N LEU A 129 17.83 -7.49 12.95
CA LEU A 129 17.16 -6.20 13.09
C LEU A 129 15.95 -6.33 14.02
N LYS A 130 15.54 -5.21 14.61
CA LYS A 130 14.32 -5.14 15.44
C LYS A 130 13.26 -4.28 14.75
N VAL A 131 12.00 -4.60 14.98
CA VAL A 131 10.88 -3.73 14.57
C VAL A 131 11.04 -2.36 15.24
N GLY A 132 10.85 -1.29 14.47
CA GLY A 132 11.10 0.10 14.88
C GLY A 132 12.54 0.59 14.66
N GLU A 133 13.48 -0.27 14.24
CA GLU A 133 14.86 0.13 13.97
C GLU A 133 14.95 0.97 12.70
N LYS A 134 15.66 2.10 12.76
CA LYS A 134 15.96 2.94 11.59
C LYS A 134 17.08 2.31 10.78
N VAL A 135 16.83 2.13 9.49
CA VAL A 135 17.73 1.44 8.58
C VAL A 135 17.94 2.26 7.31
N LYS A 136 18.84 1.80 6.46
CA LYS A 136 19.09 2.30 5.12
C LYS A 136 18.96 1.14 4.15
N VAL A 137 18.25 1.38 3.06
CA VAL A 137 18.03 0.41 1.99
C VAL A 137 18.25 1.12 0.66
N GLY A 138 19.41 0.87 0.03
CA GLY A 138 19.79 1.54 -1.21
C GLY A 138 19.70 3.08 -1.10
N SER A 139 18.89 3.68 -1.96
CA SER A 139 18.62 5.12 -2.02
C SER A 139 17.31 5.55 -1.35
N LEU A 140 16.60 4.62 -0.69
CA LEU A 140 15.34 4.94 -0.01
C LEU A 140 15.57 5.83 1.22
N SER A 141 14.71 6.82 1.38
CA SER A 141 14.70 7.77 2.51
C SER A 141 13.76 7.31 3.63
N ASP A 142 14.13 7.66 4.87
CA ASP A 142 13.31 7.45 6.07
C ASP A 142 12.78 6.01 6.21
N CYS A 143 13.72 5.07 6.22
CA CYS A 143 13.44 3.65 6.30
C CYS A 143 13.38 3.15 7.75
N VAL A 144 12.28 2.49 8.11
CA VAL A 144 12.06 1.86 9.42
C VAL A 144 11.64 0.41 9.24
N VAL A 145 12.20 -0.49 10.04
CA VAL A 145 11.81 -1.90 10.04
C VAL A 145 10.42 -2.05 10.65
N VAL A 146 9.48 -2.65 9.93
CA VAL A 146 8.09 -2.85 10.38
C VAL A 146 7.75 -4.32 10.62
N ALA A 147 8.46 -5.26 9.99
CA ALA A 147 8.37 -6.68 10.29
C ALA A 147 9.70 -7.38 10.06
N VAL A 148 9.96 -8.45 10.82
CA VAL A 148 11.10 -9.33 10.66
C VAL A 148 10.56 -10.75 10.55
N TYR A 149 10.88 -11.46 9.48
CA TYR A 149 10.32 -12.77 9.22
C TYR A 149 11.17 -13.88 9.83
N GLU A 150 10.53 -14.95 10.31
CA GLU A 150 11.16 -16.05 11.05
C GLU A 150 12.15 -16.87 10.21
N ASP A 151 12.06 -16.79 8.88
CA ASP A 151 13.07 -17.34 7.98
C ASP A 151 14.44 -16.64 8.09
N GLY A 152 14.50 -15.52 8.84
CA GLY A 152 15.70 -14.72 9.04
C GLY A 152 16.25 -14.12 7.75
N GLN A 153 15.53 -14.24 6.65
CA GLN A 153 16.01 -13.88 5.32
C GLN A 153 15.40 -12.58 4.85
N ALA A 154 14.14 -12.35 5.22
CA ALA A 154 13.38 -11.19 4.81
C ALA A 154 13.15 -10.21 5.95
N VAL A 155 13.16 -8.93 5.60
CA VAL A 155 12.82 -7.83 6.50
C VAL A 155 11.89 -6.88 5.75
N ALA A 156 10.73 -6.59 6.34
CA ALA A 156 9.83 -5.56 5.82
C ALA A 156 10.29 -4.19 6.30
N VAL A 157 10.48 -3.29 5.35
CA VAL A 157 10.93 -1.92 5.59
C VAL A 157 9.88 -0.97 5.07
N GLN A 158 9.40 -0.09 5.94
CA GLN A 158 8.57 1.04 5.56
C GLN A 158 9.49 2.21 5.22
N SER A 159 9.38 2.71 4.00
CA SER A 159 10.07 3.90 3.53
C SER A 159 9.07 5.03 3.31
N THR A 160 9.54 6.27 3.46
CA THR A 160 8.75 7.45 3.11
C THR A 160 9.27 8.02 1.80
N LEU A 161 8.45 7.95 0.75
CA LEU A 161 8.73 8.61 -0.50
C LEU A 161 8.17 10.04 -0.44
N VAL A 162 9.05 11.03 -0.53
CA VAL A 162 8.64 12.42 -0.70
C VAL A 162 8.56 12.73 -2.18
N ARG A 163 7.37 13.01 -2.69
CA ARG A 163 7.16 13.51 -4.05
C ARG A 163 6.55 14.90 -3.95
N SER A 164 7.36 15.92 -4.27
CA SER A 164 7.03 17.35 -4.18
C SER A 164 6.40 17.77 -2.85
N GLU A 165 5.08 17.61 -2.70
CA GLU A 165 4.27 18.05 -1.54
C GLU A 165 3.56 16.89 -0.83
N THR A 166 3.65 15.66 -1.36
CA THR A 166 2.98 14.48 -0.79
C THR A 166 4.01 13.47 -0.30
N SER A 167 3.90 13.10 0.98
CA SER A 167 4.65 11.97 1.55
C SER A 167 3.83 10.69 1.45
N VAL A 168 4.31 9.71 0.69
CA VAL A 168 3.68 8.39 0.58
C VAL A 168 4.51 7.39 1.36
N ARG A 169 3.88 6.69 2.30
CA ARG A 169 4.51 5.56 3.01
C ARG A 169 4.35 4.30 2.18
N LYS A 170 5.44 3.57 1.99
CA LYS A 170 5.47 2.31 1.23
C LYS A 170 6.18 1.24 2.04
N VAL A 171 5.58 0.07 2.15
CA VAL A 171 6.21 -1.12 2.72
C VAL A 171 6.77 -1.97 1.57
N ASP A 172 8.05 -2.29 1.65
CA ASP A 172 8.73 -3.20 0.75
C ASP A 172 9.48 -4.26 1.58
N VAL A 173 9.57 -5.48 1.04
CA VAL A 173 10.31 -6.57 1.68
C VAL A 173 11.65 -6.77 0.97
N TRP A 174 12.71 -6.82 1.77
CA TRP A 174 14.08 -6.90 1.31
C TRP A 174 14.80 -8.09 1.95
N HIS A 175 15.80 -8.61 1.26
CA HIS A 175 16.70 -9.55 1.88
C HIS A 175 17.55 -8.84 2.95
N TRP A 176 17.76 -9.45 4.11
CA TRP A 176 18.45 -8.81 5.25
C TRP A 176 19.86 -8.31 4.93
N THR A 177 20.54 -8.88 3.94
CA THR A 177 21.87 -8.43 3.50
C THR A 177 21.84 -7.07 2.83
N GLN A 178 20.70 -6.68 2.26
CA GLN A 178 20.49 -5.41 1.55
C GLN A 178 20.08 -4.27 2.49
N VAL A 179 19.81 -4.59 3.76
CA VAL A 179 19.40 -3.63 4.78
C VAL A 179 20.60 -3.26 5.65
N GLU A 180 20.92 -1.98 5.71
CA GLU A 180 22.01 -1.42 6.51
C GLU A 180 21.45 -0.73 7.76
N ARG A 181 22.11 -0.87 8.91
CA ARG A 181 21.75 -0.10 10.11
C ARG A 181 22.37 1.28 10.01
N LEU A 182 21.61 2.32 10.38
CA LEU A 182 22.14 3.70 10.43
C LEU A 182 23.10 3.92 11.60
N GLU A 183 22.86 3.25 12.71
CA GLU A 183 23.79 3.20 13.84
C GLU A 183 24.24 1.75 14.05
N PRO A 184 25.55 1.45 14.09
CA PRO A 184 25.98 0.15 14.57
C PRO A 184 25.48 -0.01 16.01
N PRO A 185 24.97 -1.19 16.42
CA PRO A 185 24.72 -1.42 17.84
C PRO A 185 26.01 -1.08 18.57
N ARG A 186 25.93 -0.21 19.60
CA ARG A 186 27.08 0.03 20.49
C ARG A 186 27.64 -1.33 20.83
N PRO A 187 28.93 -1.60 20.54
CA PRO A 187 29.47 -2.91 20.88
C PRO A 187 29.18 -3.12 22.36
N SER A 188 28.44 -4.17 22.70
CA SER A 188 28.56 -4.75 24.04
C SER A 188 30.06 -4.90 24.22
N SER A 189 30.62 -4.25 25.24
CA SER A 189 32.04 -4.09 25.50
C SER A 189 32.77 -5.43 25.44
N PHE A 190 33.10 -5.85 24.23
CA PHE A 190 33.98 -6.94 23.91
C PHE A 190 35.22 -6.26 23.40
N SER A 191 36.24 -6.30 24.26
CA SER A 191 37.63 -6.03 23.92
C SER A 191 37.90 -6.38 22.47
N SER A 192 38.29 -5.39 21.66
CA SER A 192 38.78 -5.64 20.31
C SER A 192 39.81 -6.77 20.37
N PRO A 193 39.62 -7.90 19.64
CA PRO A 193 40.77 -8.74 19.40
C PRO A 193 41.72 -7.87 18.58
N ARG A 194 42.88 -7.56 19.16
CA ARG A 194 43.97 -6.86 18.47
C ARG A 194 44.39 -7.73 17.29
N ILE A 195 43.72 -7.60 16.15
CA ILE A 195 44.25 -8.01 14.84
C ILE A 195 45.31 -6.97 14.47
N ARG A 196 46.40 -6.95 15.24
CA ARG A 196 47.64 -6.24 14.92
C ARG A 196 48.88 -7.07 15.26
N HIS A 197 48.72 -8.30 15.74
CA HIS A 197 49.81 -9.27 15.82
C HIS A 197 49.36 -10.57 15.16
N ALA A 198 50.19 -11.04 14.21
CA ALA A 198 50.09 -12.30 13.47
C ALA A 198 49.61 -12.23 12.01
N LEU A 199 50.18 -11.32 11.20
CA LEU A 199 50.43 -11.58 9.78
C LEU A 199 51.81 -10.99 9.38
N SER A 200 52.84 -11.35 10.13
CA SER A 200 54.22 -11.28 9.63
C SER A 200 54.63 -12.72 9.36
N PHE A 201 54.42 -13.19 8.13
CA PHE A 201 55.02 -14.44 7.70
C PHE A 201 56.52 -14.20 7.60
N SER A 202 57.31 -15.00 8.32
CA SER A 202 58.74 -15.05 8.04
C SER A 202 58.95 -15.70 6.66
N PRO A 203 60.07 -15.41 5.97
CA PRO A 203 60.40 -16.12 4.73
C PRO A 203 60.34 -17.65 4.87
N ALA A 204 60.68 -18.18 6.05
CA ALA A 204 60.59 -19.61 6.35
C ALA A 204 59.16 -20.16 6.40
N ASP A 205 58.18 -19.35 6.83
CA ASP A 205 56.76 -19.74 6.84
C ASP A 205 56.21 -19.84 5.42
N VAL A 206 56.65 -18.93 4.54
CA VAL A 206 56.29 -18.95 3.11
C VAL A 206 56.91 -20.17 2.43
N ASP A 207 58.19 -20.47 2.68
CA ASP A 207 58.87 -21.65 2.13
C ASP A 207 58.26 -22.97 2.62
N SER A 208 57.81 -23.03 3.88
CA SER A 208 57.10 -24.20 4.40
C SER A 208 55.73 -24.41 3.74
N VAL A 209 55.05 -23.35 3.30
CA VAL A 209 53.78 -23.47 2.60
C VAL A 209 54.01 -23.87 1.14
N LEU A 210 54.97 -23.22 0.47
CA LEU A 210 55.32 -23.53 -0.92
C LEU A 210 55.81 -24.97 -1.08
N SER A 211 56.64 -25.48 -0.16
CA SER A 211 57.12 -26.87 -0.19
C SER A 211 56.02 -27.92 0.01
N ARG A 212 54.90 -27.57 0.65
CA ARG A 212 53.73 -28.46 0.78
C ARG A 212 52.87 -28.47 -0.47
N VAL A 213 52.76 -27.34 -1.16
CA VAL A 213 52.00 -27.22 -2.41
C VAL A 213 52.74 -27.89 -3.58
N VAL A 214 54.07 -27.78 -3.63
CA VAL A 214 54.88 -28.40 -4.69
C VAL A 214 54.91 -29.94 -4.59
N LYS A 215 54.64 -30.53 -3.42
CA LYS A 215 54.56 -32.00 -3.27
C LYS A 215 53.26 -32.62 -3.81
N TRP A 216 52.33 -31.81 -4.32
CA TRP A 216 51.03 -32.24 -4.84
C TRP A 216 50.88 -32.08 -6.37
N ASN A 217 51.98 -31.82 -7.07
CA ASN A 217 52.15 -31.96 -8.52
C ASN A 217 53.37 -32.84 -8.82
#